data_AF-A0A3B9ZI44-F1
#
_entry.id   AF-A0A3B9ZI44-F1
#
_cell.length_a   1.000
_cell.length_b   1.000
_cell.length_c   1.000
_cell.angle_alpha   90.00
_cell.angle_beta   90.00
_cell.angle_gamma   90.00
#
_symmetry.space_group_name_H-M   'P 1'
#
loop_
_entity.id
_entity.type
_entity.pdbx_description
1 polymer ?
#
loop_
_entity_poly.entity_id
_entity_poly.type
_entity_poly.pdbx_seq_one_letter_code
_entity_poly.pdbx_strand_id
1 'polypeptide(L)'
;MRIYGRRDRVQQDTAKMQADRELPEVRGFPFGADRTDIHHVEKLIIDKYLGIPYRHRGRAMDGLDCWGFLKLVYADLGFKLFDIEDLEYGRAWGLRNKDYFKENYVNDWMRVDDPLPLDGVLFLNSRGVANHAGVVFKNRKFIHCCRAGVIISRMDDKSWQKRIEGFYRLRNKAW
;
A
#
# COMPACT_ATOMS: atom_id res chain seq x y z
N MET A 1 54.20 32.66 -18.64
CA MET A 1 53.56 33.79 -17.93
C MET A 1 52.29 33.26 -17.27
N ARG A 2 52.14 33.59 -15.98
CA ARG A 2 51.14 33.28 -14.92
C ARG A 2 49.75 32.68 -15.31
N ILE A 3 49.31 31.51 -14.79
CA ILE A 3 48.57 31.14 -13.53
C ILE A 3 47.19 31.78 -13.22
N TYR A 4 46.28 30.91 -12.74
CA TYR A 4 44.95 31.04 -12.07
C TYR A 4 43.68 30.90 -12.95
N GLY A 5 42.64 30.14 -12.58
CA GLY A 5 42.32 29.58 -11.26
C GLY A 5 41.20 28.51 -11.25
N ARG A 6 41.18 27.84 -10.10
CA ARG A 6 40.32 26.77 -9.58
C ARG A 6 38.95 27.35 -9.16
N ARG A 7 37.82 26.68 -9.47
CA ARG A 7 36.55 26.70 -8.70
C ARG A 7 35.83 25.36 -8.92
N ASP A 8 35.88 24.44 -7.96
CA ASP A 8 34.86 24.20 -6.91
C ASP A 8 33.68 23.38 -7.47
N ARG A 9 33.71 22.04 -7.41
CA ARG A 9 33.22 21.21 -6.29
C ARG A 9 31.95 21.77 -5.64
N VAL A 10 30.86 21.86 -6.40
CA VAL A 10 29.48 21.90 -5.87
C VAL A 10 28.55 21.18 -6.85
N GLN A 11 28.53 19.86 -6.79
CA GLN A 11 27.42 19.02 -7.30
C GLN A 11 27.52 17.62 -6.68
N GLN A 12 27.83 17.60 -5.40
CA GLN A 12 27.34 16.59 -4.47
C GLN A 12 26.30 17.33 -3.62
N ASP A 13 25.19 16.67 -3.29
CA ASP A 13 24.07 17.15 -2.45
C ASP A 13 22.71 17.36 -3.13
N THR A 14 22.36 16.49 -4.09
CA THR A 14 20.95 16.26 -4.47
C THR A 14 20.61 14.77 -4.49
N ALA A 15 20.88 14.07 -3.39
CA ALA A 15 20.40 12.68 -3.21
C ALA A 15 20.37 12.23 -1.75
N LYS A 16 20.06 13.11 -0.79
CA LYS A 16 19.65 12.74 0.56
C LYS A 16 18.71 13.83 1.08
N MET A 17 17.66 13.41 1.77
CA MET A 17 16.60 14.19 2.43
C MET A 17 15.30 14.31 1.63
N GLN A 18 14.21 14.04 2.38
CA GLN A 18 12.81 13.88 2.01
C GLN A 18 12.46 12.44 1.58
N ALA A 19 11.83 11.62 2.42
CA ALA A 19 10.61 11.96 3.15
C ALA A 19 10.48 11.20 4.48
N ASP A 20 10.81 11.87 5.59
CA ASP A 20 9.97 11.78 6.78
C ASP A 20 8.66 12.49 6.42
N ARG A 21 7.75 11.78 5.73
CA ARG A 21 6.40 12.26 5.52
C ARG A 21 5.63 11.93 6.78
N GLU A 22 5.36 12.96 7.58
CA GLU A 22 4.39 12.88 8.67
C GLU A 22 3.10 12.29 8.10
N LEU A 23 2.70 11.12 8.62
CA LEU A 23 1.41 10.54 8.33
C LEU A 23 0.35 11.44 8.98
N PRO A 24 -0.75 11.77 8.29
CA PRO A 24 -1.80 12.59 8.88
C PRO A 24 -2.34 11.95 10.17
N GLU A 25 -2.86 12.78 11.08
CA GLU A 25 -3.47 12.32 12.32
C GLU A 25 -4.50 11.23 12.05
N VAL A 26 -4.21 10.07 12.60
CA VAL A 26 -4.89 8.82 12.30
C VAL A 26 -6.13 8.68 13.20
N ARG A 27 -7.33 8.58 12.60
CA ARG A 27 -8.58 8.37 13.35
C ARG A 27 -8.82 6.88 13.66
N GLY A 28 -8.91 6.52 14.94
CA GLY A 28 -9.36 5.19 15.38
C GLY A 28 -8.35 4.39 16.21
N PHE A 29 -7.14 4.93 16.36
CA PHE A 29 -6.11 4.43 17.26
C PHE A 29 -5.68 5.57 18.20
N PRO A 30 -5.46 5.32 19.50
CA PRO A 30 -5.04 6.35 20.44
C PRO A 30 -3.57 6.71 20.17
N PHE A 31 -3.33 7.68 19.29
CA PHE A 31 -1.98 8.18 19.01
C PHE A 31 -1.69 9.36 19.93
N GLY A 32 -0.81 9.15 20.91
CA GLY A 32 -0.16 10.22 21.65
C GLY A 32 0.85 10.95 20.74
N ALA A 33 1.11 12.22 21.04
CA ALA A 33 1.88 13.18 20.24
C ALA A 33 3.38 12.85 20.02
N ASP A 34 3.81 11.61 20.23
CA ASP A 34 5.19 11.18 19.96
C ASP A 34 5.24 10.35 18.68
N ARG A 35 6.11 10.81 17.78
CA ARG A 35 6.55 10.21 16.51
C ARG A 35 6.05 8.78 16.30
N THR A 36 5.14 8.61 15.34
CA THR A 36 4.55 7.32 14.97
C THR A 36 5.62 6.27 14.67
N ASP A 37 5.89 5.39 15.65
CA ASP A 37 6.72 4.22 15.41
C ASP A 37 5.95 3.30 14.45
N ILE A 38 6.45 3.19 13.23
CA ILE A 38 5.84 2.34 12.20
C ILE A 38 5.69 0.88 12.64
N HIS A 39 6.55 0.38 13.55
CA HIS A 39 6.36 -0.94 14.14
C HIS A 39 5.11 -1.02 15.01
N HIS A 40 4.80 0.05 15.73
CA HIS A 40 3.56 0.16 16.50
C HIS A 40 2.34 0.14 15.57
N VAL A 41 2.37 0.88 14.46
CA VAL A 41 1.26 0.89 13.48
C VAL A 41 1.07 -0.48 12.84
N GLU A 42 2.15 -1.15 12.42
CA GLU A 42 2.08 -2.51 11.90
C GLU A 42 1.46 -3.46 12.93
N LYS A 43 1.88 -3.36 14.19
CA LYS A 43 1.32 -4.17 15.29
C LYS A 43 -0.18 -3.93 15.46
N LEU A 44 -0.62 -2.67 15.44
CA LEU A 44 -2.04 -2.32 15.55
C LEU A 44 -2.88 -2.90 14.40
N ILE A 45 -2.36 -2.85 13.17
CA ILE A 45 -3.00 -3.48 12.00
C ILE A 45 -3.06 -5.01 12.18
N ILE A 46 -1.97 -5.62 12.65
CA ILE A 46 -1.91 -7.07 12.88
C ILE A 46 -2.93 -7.49 13.94
N ASP A 47 -2.92 -6.84 15.11
CA ASP A 47 -3.78 -7.18 16.24
C ASP A 47 -5.27 -7.08 15.88
N LYS A 48 -5.62 -6.12 15.00
CA LYS A 48 -7.01 -5.89 14.59
C LYS A 48 -7.47 -6.82 13.46
N TYR A 49 -6.63 -7.09 12.47
CA TYR A 49 -7.08 -7.71 11.21
C TYR A 49 -6.60 -9.12 10.95
N LEU A 50 -5.49 -9.56 11.55
CA LEU A 50 -4.89 -10.86 11.24
C LEU A 50 -5.88 -12.00 11.52
N GLY A 51 -6.05 -12.91 10.56
CA GLY A 51 -6.93 -14.07 10.69
C GLY A 51 -8.40 -13.84 10.32
N ILE A 52 -8.83 -12.61 10.03
CA ILE A 52 -10.20 -12.37 9.51
C ILE A 52 -10.40 -13.19 8.22
N PRO A 53 -11.50 -13.95 8.10
CA PRO A 53 -11.70 -14.84 6.96
C PRO A 53 -11.96 -14.08 5.66
N TYR A 54 -11.66 -14.73 4.54
CA TYR A 54 -12.00 -14.19 3.24
C TYR A 54 -13.50 -14.25 2.98
N ARG A 55 -14.06 -13.12 2.55
CA ARG A 55 -15.38 -13.06 1.92
C ARG A 55 -15.28 -12.23 0.65
N HIS A 56 -15.79 -12.79 -0.45
CA HIS A 56 -15.87 -12.04 -1.71
C HIS A 56 -16.70 -10.78 -1.48
N ARG A 57 -16.17 -9.60 -1.85
CA ARG A 57 -16.80 -8.30 -1.62
C ARG A 57 -16.97 -7.97 -0.13
N GLY A 58 -16.19 -8.62 0.75
CA GLY A 58 -16.24 -8.37 2.18
C GLY A 58 -15.79 -6.95 2.53
N ARG A 59 -16.50 -6.30 3.44
CA ARG A 59 -16.27 -4.91 3.90
C ARG A 59 -16.36 -4.76 5.42
N ALA A 60 -16.37 -5.86 6.16
CA ALA A 60 -16.61 -5.89 7.59
C ALA A 60 -15.69 -6.89 8.31
N MET A 61 -15.62 -6.79 9.63
CA MET A 61 -14.72 -7.59 10.46
C MET A 61 -15.06 -9.09 10.49
N ASP A 62 -16.25 -9.47 10.03
CA ASP A 62 -16.66 -10.88 9.90
C ASP A 62 -16.26 -11.50 8.56
N GLY A 63 -15.67 -10.72 7.64
CA GLY A 63 -14.93 -11.19 6.50
C GLY A 63 -14.63 -10.13 5.45
N LEU A 64 -13.45 -10.25 4.83
CA LEU A 64 -12.88 -9.24 3.95
C LEU A 64 -12.47 -9.83 2.59
N ASP A 65 -12.43 -9.00 1.55
CA ASP A 65 -11.56 -9.25 0.39
C ASP A 65 -10.34 -8.33 0.44
N CYS A 66 -9.45 -8.43 -0.56
CA CYS A 66 -8.23 -7.63 -0.57
C CYS A 66 -8.51 -6.12 -0.56
N TRP A 67 -9.54 -5.64 -1.28
CA TRP A 67 -9.86 -4.22 -1.31
C TRP A 67 -10.57 -3.76 -0.05
N GLY A 68 -11.53 -4.52 0.47
CA GLY A 68 -12.19 -4.24 1.73
C GLY A 68 -11.22 -4.19 2.90
N PHE A 69 -10.21 -5.07 2.91
CA PHE A 69 -9.11 -5.00 3.87
C PHE A 69 -8.33 -3.68 3.76
N LEU A 70 -7.89 -3.29 2.55
CA LEU A 70 -7.24 -1.99 2.34
C LEU A 70 -8.13 -0.85 2.84
N LYS A 71 -9.41 -0.82 2.46
CA LYS A 71 -10.36 0.21 2.89
C LYS A 71 -10.42 0.38 4.39
N LEU A 72 -10.54 -0.71 5.15
CA LEU A 72 -10.61 -0.62 6.60
C LEU A 72 -9.29 -0.19 7.23
N VAL A 73 -8.15 -0.71 6.74
CA VAL A 73 -6.82 -0.27 7.20
C VAL A 73 -6.63 1.22 6.96
N TYR A 74 -6.89 1.72 5.75
CA TYR A 74 -6.70 3.14 5.44
C TYR A 74 -7.74 4.04 6.13
N ALA A 75 -8.97 3.56 6.35
CA ALA A 75 -9.96 4.25 7.18
C ALA A 75 -9.46 4.42 8.62
N ASP A 76 -8.92 3.36 9.21
CA ASP A 76 -8.29 3.42 10.52
C ASP A 76 -7.06 4.31 10.55
N LEU A 77 -6.39 4.53 9.40
CA LEU A 77 -5.29 5.47 9.20
C LEU A 77 -5.77 6.91 8.93
N GLY A 78 -7.07 7.19 9.00
CA GLY A 78 -7.61 8.53 8.76
C GLY A 78 -7.76 8.90 7.29
N PHE A 79 -7.88 7.94 6.38
CA PHE A 79 -8.07 8.18 4.95
C PHE A 79 -9.36 7.58 4.41
N LYS A 80 -9.96 8.22 3.40
CA LYS A 80 -11.10 7.66 2.67
C LYS A 80 -10.66 7.13 1.31
N LEU A 81 -10.74 5.81 1.12
CA LEU A 81 -10.56 5.22 -0.20
C LEU A 81 -11.89 5.12 -0.97
N PHE A 82 -11.84 5.39 -2.27
CA PHE A 82 -12.91 5.02 -3.20
C PHE A 82 -13.32 3.53 -3.06
N ASP A 83 -14.59 3.19 -3.23
CA ASP A 83 -15.00 1.78 -3.33
C ASP A 83 -15.14 1.33 -4.77
N ILE A 84 -14.44 0.25 -5.12
CA ILE A 84 -14.59 -0.38 -6.42
C ILE A 84 -15.98 -1.07 -6.53
N GLU A 85 -16.73 -1.22 -5.42
CA GLU A 85 -18.11 -1.74 -5.46
C GLU A 85 -19.09 -0.89 -6.27
N ASP A 86 -18.82 0.40 -6.49
CA ASP A 86 -19.60 1.22 -7.44
C ASP A 86 -19.49 0.68 -8.88
N LEU A 87 -18.54 -0.23 -9.12
CA LEU A 87 -18.36 -0.97 -10.35
C LEU A 87 -18.91 -2.39 -10.14
N GLU A 88 -20.02 -2.76 -10.78
CA GLU A 88 -20.57 -4.12 -10.71
C GLU A 88 -19.59 -5.16 -11.32
N TYR A 89 -18.69 -5.71 -10.50
CA TYR A 89 -17.73 -6.74 -10.95
C TYR A 89 -17.96 -8.09 -10.25
N GLY A 90 -18.08 -9.16 -11.05
CA GLY A 90 -18.23 -10.53 -10.53
C GLY A 90 -16.89 -11.21 -10.23
N ARG A 91 -16.89 -12.33 -9.49
CA ARG A 91 -15.69 -13.12 -9.09
C ARG A 91 -14.64 -13.37 -10.19
N ALA A 92 -15.07 -13.42 -11.45
CA ALA A 92 -14.25 -13.71 -12.61
C ALA A 92 -13.80 -12.45 -13.38
N TRP A 93 -13.93 -11.26 -12.83
CA TRP A 93 -13.62 -10.02 -13.55
C TRP A 93 -12.19 -9.97 -14.09
N GLY A 94 -11.21 -10.44 -13.32
CA GLY A 94 -9.82 -10.55 -13.76
C GLY A 94 -9.60 -11.56 -14.89
N LEU A 95 -10.61 -12.38 -15.21
CA LEU A 95 -10.65 -13.27 -16.37
C LEU A 95 -11.31 -12.62 -17.60
N ARG A 96 -11.84 -11.39 -17.46
CA ARG A 96 -12.48 -10.63 -18.54
C ARG A 96 -11.63 -9.45 -19.04
N ASN A 97 -10.34 -9.41 -18.69
CA ASN A 97 -9.38 -8.35 -19.06
C ASN A 97 -9.79 -6.93 -18.64
N LYS A 98 -10.67 -6.76 -17.64
CA LYS A 98 -10.87 -5.47 -16.98
C LYS A 98 -9.86 -5.33 -15.86
N ASP A 99 -9.19 -4.19 -15.75
CA ASP A 99 -8.17 -3.94 -14.74
C ASP A 99 -8.64 -2.82 -13.80
N TYR A 100 -9.68 -3.11 -13.02
CA TYR A 100 -10.32 -2.12 -12.15
C TYR A 100 -9.35 -1.45 -11.19
N PHE A 101 -8.31 -2.17 -10.75
CA PHE A 101 -7.27 -1.56 -9.92
C PHE A 101 -6.47 -0.54 -10.71
N LYS A 102 -5.91 -0.88 -11.88
CA LYS A 102 -5.15 0.11 -12.67
C LYS A 102 -6.00 1.27 -13.16
N GLU A 103 -7.25 1.00 -13.52
CA GLU A 103 -8.20 2.01 -14.00
C GLU A 103 -8.55 3.04 -12.91
N ASN A 104 -8.50 2.68 -11.62
CA ASN A 104 -8.99 3.53 -10.53
C ASN A 104 -7.94 3.95 -9.50
N TYR A 105 -6.79 3.27 -9.40
CA TYR A 105 -5.75 3.62 -8.41
C TYR A 105 -5.26 5.06 -8.59
N VAL A 106 -5.21 5.58 -9.83
CA VAL A 106 -4.82 6.96 -10.12
C VAL A 106 -5.69 8.02 -9.43
N ASN A 107 -6.89 7.68 -8.97
CA ASN A 107 -7.79 8.62 -8.29
C ASN A 107 -7.24 9.04 -6.92
N ASP A 108 -6.71 8.08 -6.18
CA ASP A 108 -6.27 8.29 -4.78
C ASP A 108 -4.79 8.00 -4.57
N TRP A 109 -4.11 7.37 -5.52
CA TRP A 109 -2.75 6.86 -5.35
C TRP A 109 -1.78 7.40 -6.40
N MET A 110 -0.49 7.37 -6.05
CA MET A 110 0.62 7.62 -6.96
C MET A 110 1.58 6.44 -6.93
N ARG A 111 2.05 6.01 -8.11
CA ARG A 111 3.06 4.94 -8.20
C ARG A 111 4.39 5.42 -7.63
N VAL A 112 5.10 4.54 -6.93
CA VAL A 112 6.42 4.79 -6.35
C VAL A 112 7.36 3.63 -6.67
N ASP A 113 8.64 3.93 -6.87
CA ASP A 113 9.66 2.91 -7.17
C ASP A 113 10.34 2.37 -5.90
N ASP A 114 10.42 3.20 -4.84
CA ASP A 114 10.94 2.82 -3.52
C ASP A 114 9.80 2.82 -2.48
N PRO A 115 9.18 1.66 -2.20
CA PRO A 115 8.05 1.57 -1.30
C PRO A 115 8.48 1.76 0.16
N LEU A 116 7.67 2.52 0.89
CA LEU A 116 7.75 2.62 2.34
C LEU A 116 6.66 1.76 2.98
N PRO A 117 6.79 1.40 4.26
CA PRO A 117 5.69 0.80 5.00
C PRO A 117 4.41 1.65 4.88
N LEU A 118 3.26 0.98 4.84
CA LEU A 118 1.93 1.54 4.59
C LEU A 118 1.69 2.04 3.16
N ASP A 119 2.62 1.86 2.22
CA ASP A 119 2.27 1.93 0.80
C ASP A 119 1.44 0.69 0.41
N GLY A 120 0.61 0.82 -0.62
CA GLY A 120 -0.08 -0.29 -1.26
C GLY A 120 0.84 -1.04 -2.20
N VAL A 121 0.68 -2.37 -2.28
CA VAL A 121 1.32 -3.22 -3.29
C VAL A 121 0.25 -3.89 -4.14
N LEU A 122 0.40 -3.83 -5.46
CA LEU A 122 -0.53 -4.38 -6.43
C LEU A 122 0.09 -5.60 -7.13
N PHE A 123 -0.72 -6.64 -7.39
CA PHE A 123 -0.27 -7.88 -8.00
C PHE A 123 -1.10 -8.27 -9.22
N LEU A 124 -0.41 -8.79 -10.23
CA LEU A 124 -0.95 -9.35 -11.46
C LEU A 124 -1.31 -10.84 -11.32
N ASN A 125 -2.38 -11.24 -11.98
CA ASN A 125 -2.65 -12.66 -12.24
C ASN A 125 -1.82 -13.19 -13.44
N SER A 126 -1.97 -14.47 -13.75
CA SER A 126 -1.27 -15.13 -14.87
C SER A 126 -1.61 -14.56 -16.26
N ARG A 127 -2.62 -13.71 -16.37
CA ARG A 127 -3.05 -13.05 -17.60
C ARG A 127 -2.62 -11.58 -17.66
N GLY A 128 -1.81 -11.12 -16.70
CA GLY A 128 -1.31 -9.74 -16.65
C GLY A 128 -2.31 -8.71 -16.15
N VAL A 129 -3.44 -9.13 -15.56
CA VAL A 129 -4.46 -8.25 -15.00
C VAL A 129 -4.21 -8.06 -13.51
N ALA A 130 -4.18 -6.82 -13.03
CA ALA A 130 -4.06 -6.57 -11.60
C ALA A 130 -5.37 -6.96 -10.90
N ASN A 131 -5.29 -7.86 -9.93
CA ASN A 131 -6.48 -8.43 -9.30
C ASN A 131 -6.33 -8.73 -7.80
N HIS A 132 -5.22 -8.35 -7.21
CA HIS A 132 -4.94 -8.56 -5.80
C HIS A 132 -4.05 -7.44 -5.25
N ALA A 133 -4.32 -7.02 -4.02
CA ALA A 133 -3.58 -5.94 -3.37
C ALA A 133 -3.26 -6.26 -1.90
N GLY A 134 -2.31 -5.53 -1.34
CA GLY A 134 -1.91 -5.60 0.07
C GLY A 134 -1.28 -4.30 0.56
N VAL A 135 -0.94 -4.26 1.85
CA VAL A 135 -0.26 -3.13 2.50
C VAL A 135 1.17 -3.53 2.83
N VAL A 136 2.14 -2.74 2.38
CA VAL A 136 3.57 -2.97 2.58
C VAL A 136 3.92 -2.83 4.06
N PHE A 137 4.64 -3.80 4.58
CA PHE A 137 5.28 -3.78 5.89
C PHE A 137 6.81 -3.75 5.73
N LYS A 138 7.51 -3.45 6.82
CA LYS A 138 8.96 -3.56 6.93
C LYS A 138 9.45 -4.98 6.63
N ASN A 139 10.76 -5.09 6.42
CA ASN A 139 11.46 -6.37 6.21
C ASN A 139 10.92 -7.15 5.00
N ARG A 140 10.52 -6.41 3.95
CA ARG A 140 9.96 -6.95 2.70
C ARG A 140 8.69 -7.77 2.91
N LYS A 141 7.93 -7.50 3.97
CA LYS A 141 6.64 -8.15 4.23
C LYS A 141 5.50 -7.31 3.67
N PHE A 142 4.34 -7.93 3.56
CA PHE A 142 3.09 -7.23 3.32
C PHE A 142 1.95 -8.00 3.94
N ILE A 143 0.92 -7.29 4.39
CA ILE A 143 -0.32 -7.88 4.90
C ILE A 143 -1.41 -7.76 3.83
N HIS A 144 -2.21 -8.80 3.68
CA HIS A 144 -3.26 -8.85 2.66
C HIS A 144 -4.35 -9.85 3.02
N CYS A 145 -5.56 -9.65 2.50
CA CYS A 145 -6.61 -10.65 2.55
C CYS A 145 -6.63 -11.49 1.27
N CYS A 146 -6.30 -12.78 1.37
CA CYS A 146 -6.44 -13.75 0.27
C CYS A 146 -7.42 -14.86 0.67
N ARG A 147 -7.55 -15.94 -0.12
CA ARG A 147 -8.51 -17.03 0.17
C ARG A 147 -8.35 -17.68 1.55
N ALA A 148 -7.16 -17.60 2.15
CA ALA A 148 -6.88 -18.08 3.50
C ALA A 148 -7.29 -17.09 4.62
N GLY A 149 -7.82 -15.92 4.27
CA GLY A 149 -8.07 -14.80 5.18
C GLY A 149 -6.98 -13.72 5.12
N VAL A 150 -6.97 -12.85 6.12
CA VAL A 150 -5.92 -11.83 6.31
C VAL A 150 -4.66 -12.50 6.86
N ILE A 151 -3.59 -12.46 6.07
CA ILE A 151 -2.30 -13.07 6.39
C ILE A 151 -1.15 -12.12 6.06
N ILE A 152 0.04 -12.43 6.60
CA ILE A 152 1.29 -11.75 6.26
C ILE A 152 2.09 -12.65 5.35
N SER A 153 2.54 -12.10 4.22
CA SER A 153 3.38 -12.78 3.24
C SER A 153 4.69 -11.99 3.06
N ARG A 154 5.68 -12.60 2.39
CA ARG A 154 6.90 -11.90 1.98
C ARG A 154 6.86 -11.53 0.50
N MET A 155 7.24 -10.30 0.19
CA MET A 155 7.29 -9.79 -1.18
C MET A 155 8.45 -10.39 -1.98
N ASP A 156 9.51 -10.84 -1.30
CA ASP A 156 10.66 -11.51 -1.92
C ASP A 156 10.47 -13.03 -2.11
N ASP A 157 9.32 -13.58 -1.72
CA ASP A 157 8.95 -14.94 -2.13
C ASP A 157 8.77 -14.96 -3.65
N LYS A 158 9.42 -15.91 -4.33
CA LYS A 158 9.42 -16.00 -5.81
C LYS A 158 8.02 -15.99 -6.43
N SER A 159 7.02 -16.51 -5.72
CA SER A 159 5.63 -16.53 -6.18
C SER A 159 5.04 -15.12 -6.23
N TRP A 160 5.28 -14.31 -5.20
CA TRP A 160 4.80 -12.93 -5.10
C TRP A 160 5.63 -11.98 -5.93
N GLN A 161 6.96 -12.08 -5.85
CA GLN A 161 7.89 -11.17 -6.52
C GLN A 161 7.62 -11.05 -8.02
N LYS A 162 7.37 -12.17 -8.70
CA LYS A 162 7.09 -12.21 -10.15
C LYS A 162 5.75 -11.60 -10.54
N ARG A 163 4.83 -11.45 -9.58
CA ARG A 163 3.49 -10.91 -9.79
C ARG A 163 3.37 -9.45 -9.41
N ILE A 164 4.38 -8.85 -8.78
CA ILE A 164 4.33 -7.43 -8.40
C ILE A 164 4.14 -6.59 -9.66
N GLU A 165 3.05 -5.85 -9.69
CA GLU A 165 2.76 -4.86 -10.71
C GLU A 165 3.49 -3.55 -10.38
N GLY A 166 3.38 -3.14 -9.12
CA GLY A 166 3.90 -1.87 -8.65
C GLY A 166 3.53 -1.59 -7.20
N PHE A 167 4.11 -0.50 -6.70
CA PHE A 167 3.86 0.05 -5.37
C PHE A 167 3.21 1.42 -5.50
N TYR A 168 2.34 1.72 -4.56
CA TYR A 168 1.45 2.86 -4.65
C TYR A 168 1.36 3.56 -3.31
N ARG A 169 1.68 4.86 -3.28
CA ARG A 169 1.51 5.71 -2.12
C ARG A 169 0.21 6.47 -2.23
N LEU A 170 -0.56 6.50 -1.13
CA LEU A 170 -1.78 7.27 -1.09
C LEU A 170 -1.44 8.76 -1.22
N ARG A 171 -2.17 9.48 -2.08
CA ARG A 171 -2.11 10.93 -2.15
C ARG A 171 -2.65 11.48 -0.84
N ASN A 172 -2.11 12.59 -0.37
CA ASN A 172 -2.46 13.15 0.93
C ASN A 172 -3.90 13.73 0.92
N LYS A 173 -4.89 12.84 0.99
CA LYS A 173 -6.32 13.12 1.10
C LYS A 173 -6.78 12.59 2.46
N ALA A 174 -6.28 13.22 3.51
CA ALA A 174 -6.94 13.14 4.82
C ALA A 174 -8.34 13.77 4.70
N TRP A 175 -9.26 13.34 5.57
CA TRP A 175 -10.62 13.89 5.63
C TRP A 175 -10.66 15.41 5.78
#